data_AF-A0A225DLQ8-F1
#
_entry.id   AF-A0A225DLQ8-F1
#
_cell.length_a   1.000
_cell.length_b   1.000
_cell.length_c   1.000
_cell.angle_alpha   90.00
_cell.angle_beta   90.00
_cell.angle_gamma   90.00
#
_symmetry.space_group_name_H-M   'P 1'
#
loop_
_entity.id
_entity.type
_entity.pdbx_description
1 polymer ?
#
loop_
_entity_poly.entity_id
_entity_poly.type
_entity_poly.pdbx_seq_one_letter_code
_entity_poly.pdbx_strand_id
1 'polypeptide(L)'
;MRGRRLWVGLFIGTVLVGGFAPRGTACPFCSSQGQTLTGEVNQADFIVLGTLKNPKRDPNDILQGTTDLAIETVVKPNDFLKGKTTIRIPRFVGVEAKFLIFCSFYTRPIDHAASALIGPIPLANTETQMLDAYRAEPIRPDSKIAEYLRDAIEVRKKDSITQLTFFFNHLDSPDVTVSSDALNEFGRADYKEVRAVAEKLTPEKLVRWLNDPNTHAGRFGLYGLMLGHCGKKSDVKTIRTLLEGPKDRIYSSGLEGLMAAYILLDKQPGWDYLMGILKDANQEFAVRYAGLKVLQFFWLYRSDVVAHDDVLEGMKLLVARPDMADLPIEDLRKWGAWGLTDYVLKFADVESHKSVPIIRRSMLRFALSAPAMYPNAAAYVAKIRKEDPERVQFVEQTLKDEQPKPAEGAAGAGK
;
A
#
# COMPACT_ATOMS: atom_id res chain seq x y z
N MET A 1 -57.42 -49.02 -12.48
CA MET A 1 -56.19 -48.39 -13.02
C MET A 1 -56.20 -46.91 -12.65
N ARG A 2 -55.45 -46.51 -11.61
CA ARG A 2 -55.30 -45.12 -11.15
C ARG A 2 -53.83 -44.73 -11.33
N GLY A 3 -53.57 -43.82 -12.28
CA GLY A 3 -52.22 -43.38 -12.63
C GLY A 3 -51.62 -42.45 -11.58
N ARG A 4 -50.50 -42.86 -10.99
CA ARG A 4 -49.60 -42.08 -10.14
C ARG A 4 -48.89 -41.04 -11.02
N ARG A 5 -49.08 -39.74 -10.75
CA ARG A 5 -48.23 -38.67 -11.27
C ARG A 5 -47.11 -38.41 -10.27
N LEU A 6 -45.87 -38.70 -10.67
CA LEU A 6 -44.66 -38.31 -9.94
C LEU A 6 -44.51 -36.79 -9.98
N TRP A 7 -44.41 -36.16 -8.81
CA TRP A 7 -43.93 -34.79 -8.66
C TRP A 7 -42.39 -34.82 -8.63
N VAL A 8 -41.76 -34.28 -9.67
CA VAL A 8 -40.33 -33.95 -9.67
C VAL A 8 -40.21 -32.53 -9.13
N GLY A 9 -39.74 -32.40 -7.89
CA GLY A 9 -39.45 -31.11 -7.26
C GLY A 9 -38.20 -30.48 -7.88
N LEU A 10 -38.38 -29.36 -8.59
CA LEU A 10 -37.32 -28.52 -9.11
C LEU A 10 -36.82 -27.62 -7.95
N PHE A 11 -35.73 -28.01 -7.28
CA PHE A 11 -35.02 -27.13 -6.35
C PHE A 11 -34.25 -26.08 -7.16
N ILE A 12 -34.79 -24.87 -7.25
CA ILE A 12 -34.06 -23.68 -7.69
C ILE A 12 -33.18 -23.25 -6.51
N GLY A 13 -31.92 -23.70 -6.54
CA GLY A 13 -30.90 -23.23 -5.62
C GLY A 13 -30.53 -21.79 -5.95
N THR A 14 -31.00 -20.84 -5.13
CA THR A 14 -30.55 -19.45 -5.16
C THR A 14 -29.08 -19.39 -4.78
N VAL A 15 -28.19 -19.31 -5.77
CA VAL A 15 -26.78 -19.02 -5.54
C VAL A 15 -26.69 -17.57 -5.08
N LEU A 16 -26.54 -17.37 -3.77
CA LEU A 16 -26.07 -16.13 -3.20
C LEU A 16 -24.67 -15.87 -3.76
N VAL A 17 -24.61 -15.04 -4.80
CA VAL A 17 -23.37 -14.42 -5.26
C VAL A 17 -22.92 -13.49 -4.13
N GLY A 18 -22.11 -14.02 -3.22
CA GLY A 18 -21.39 -13.23 -2.23
C GLY A 18 -20.49 -12.27 -3.00
N GLY A 19 -20.91 -11.01 -3.08
CA GLY A 19 -20.08 -9.94 -3.60
C GLY A 19 -18.81 -9.88 -2.77
N PHE A 20 -17.68 -10.27 -3.36
CA PHE A 20 -16.38 -9.95 -2.82
C PHE A 20 -16.25 -8.43 -2.82
N ALA A 21 -16.31 -7.83 -1.63
CA ALA A 21 -15.82 -6.47 -1.47
C ALA A 21 -14.35 -6.47 -1.92
N PRO A 22 -13.94 -5.62 -2.88
CA PRO A 22 -12.53 -5.49 -3.20
C PRO A 22 -11.79 -5.16 -1.92
N ARG A 23 -10.72 -5.91 -1.62
CA ARG A 23 -9.76 -5.50 -0.59
C ARG A 23 -9.34 -4.09 -0.95
N GLY A 24 -9.56 -3.14 -0.04
CA GLY A 24 -9.31 -1.74 -0.31
C GLY A 24 -7.90 -1.56 -0.84
N THR A 25 -7.81 -0.94 -2.01
CA THR A 25 -6.52 -0.64 -2.63
C THR A 25 -5.96 0.58 -1.92
N ALA A 26 -4.81 0.39 -1.28
CA ALA A 26 -4.01 1.43 -0.62
C ALA A 26 -3.98 2.75 -1.40
N CYS A 27 -3.94 3.89 -0.70
CA CYS A 27 -3.88 5.23 -1.27
C CYS A 27 -2.88 5.31 -2.45
N PRO A 28 -3.34 5.66 -3.66
CA PRO A 28 -2.56 5.49 -4.90
C PRO A 28 -1.34 6.41 -5.00
N PHE A 29 -1.30 7.49 -4.21
CA PHE A 29 -0.25 8.51 -4.27
C PHE A 29 0.52 8.67 -2.95
N CYS A 30 0.30 7.77 -1.99
CA CYS A 30 0.98 7.79 -0.73
C CYS A 30 2.27 6.94 -0.81
N SER A 31 3.43 7.54 -0.54
CA SER A 31 4.71 6.81 -0.47
C SER A 31 4.90 6.15 0.89
N SER A 32 4.00 5.25 1.30
CA SER A 32 4.14 4.58 2.59
C SER A 32 5.37 3.68 2.60
N GLN A 33 6.21 3.82 3.62
CA GLN A 33 7.35 2.94 3.85
C GLN A 33 7.21 2.32 5.24
N GLY A 34 7.16 0.98 5.28
CA GLY A 34 7.18 0.22 6.54
C GLY A 34 5.83 -0.05 7.20
N GLN A 35 5.86 -0.71 8.37
CA GLN A 35 4.68 -0.97 9.22
C GLN A 35 4.24 0.31 9.93
N THR A 36 2.93 0.48 10.15
CA THR A 36 2.43 1.57 11.02
C THR A 36 2.65 1.20 12.48
N LEU A 37 2.92 2.19 13.32
CA LEU A 37 3.04 2.01 14.77
C LEU A 37 1.78 1.38 15.35
N THR A 38 0.63 1.77 14.81
CA THR A 38 -0.66 1.22 15.18
C THR A 38 -0.88 -0.21 14.64
N GLY A 39 -0.18 -0.64 13.59
CA GLY A 39 -0.08 -2.04 13.19
C GLY A 39 0.79 -2.87 14.14
N GLU A 40 1.84 -2.27 14.67
CA GLU A 40 2.74 -2.86 15.68
C GLU A 40 2.06 -2.94 17.05
N VAL A 41 1.22 -1.95 17.37
CA VAL A 41 0.34 -1.96 18.54
C VAL A 41 -0.53 -3.21 18.60
N ASN A 42 -0.99 -3.73 17.45
CA ASN A 42 -1.79 -4.94 17.41
C ASN A 42 -0.97 -6.20 17.75
N GLN A 43 0.33 -6.20 17.42
CA GLN A 43 1.23 -7.32 17.66
C GLN A 43 1.80 -7.33 19.09
N ALA A 44 2.01 -6.16 19.70
CA ALA A 44 2.52 -6.05 21.06
C ALA A 44 1.50 -6.52 22.11
N ASP A 45 1.93 -7.27 23.12
CA ASP A 45 1.11 -7.55 24.31
C ASP A 45 0.99 -6.32 25.21
N PHE A 46 2.07 -5.53 25.31
CA PHE A 46 2.07 -4.23 25.96
C PHE A 46 3.12 -3.30 25.38
N ILE A 47 2.94 -2.00 25.64
CA ILE A 47 3.83 -0.96 25.16
C ILE A 47 4.07 0.02 26.29
N VAL A 48 5.34 0.36 26.52
CA VAL A 48 5.77 1.26 27.58
C VAL A 48 6.74 2.29 27.03
N LEU A 49 6.58 3.53 27.50
CA LEU A 49 7.57 4.59 27.39
C LEU A 49 8.29 4.69 28.73
N GLY A 50 9.62 4.67 28.69
CA GLY A 50 10.44 4.74 29.89
C GLY A 50 11.89 5.06 29.59
N THR A 51 12.68 5.18 30.64
CA THR A 51 14.13 5.44 30.54
C THR A 51 14.92 4.19 30.87
N LEU A 52 15.82 3.79 29.98
CA LEU A 52 16.76 2.70 30.20
C LEU A 52 17.83 3.08 31.23
N LYS A 53 18.11 2.17 32.15
CA LYS A 53 19.06 2.32 33.27
C LYS A 53 19.75 1.00 33.57
N ASN A 54 20.87 1.07 34.30
CA ASN A 54 21.57 -0.09 34.86
C ASN A 54 21.89 -1.20 33.83
N PRO A 55 22.47 -0.90 32.65
CA PRO A 55 22.81 -1.95 31.69
C PRO A 55 23.90 -2.86 32.27
N LYS A 56 23.64 -4.17 32.26
CA LYS A 56 24.54 -5.22 32.76
C LYS A 56 24.80 -6.23 31.67
N ARG A 57 26.06 -6.41 31.28
CA ARG A 57 26.47 -7.50 30.39
C ARG A 57 26.48 -8.83 31.15
N ASP A 58 26.17 -9.91 30.45
CA ASP A 58 26.42 -11.24 30.99
C ASP A 58 27.95 -11.47 31.08
N PRO A 59 28.50 -11.88 32.23
CA PRO A 59 29.92 -12.19 32.35
C PRO A 59 30.40 -13.33 31.45
N ASN A 60 29.49 -14.24 31.08
CA ASN A 60 29.81 -15.46 30.35
C ASN A 60 29.43 -15.38 28.86
N ASP A 61 28.66 -14.38 28.44
CA ASP A 61 28.27 -14.18 27.04
C ASP A 61 28.21 -12.68 26.70
N ILE A 62 29.17 -12.24 25.88
CA ILE A 62 29.31 -10.83 25.48
C ILE A 62 28.14 -10.32 24.63
N LEU A 63 27.34 -11.22 24.05
CA LEU A 63 26.16 -10.89 23.24
C LEU A 63 24.89 -10.81 24.10
N GLN A 64 24.95 -11.25 25.35
CA GLN A 64 23.82 -11.26 26.28
C GLN A 64 23.96 -10.20 27.37
N GLY A 65 22.83 -9.90 28.00
CA GLY A 65 22.79 -9.01 29.15
C GLY A 65 21.39 -8.54 29.44
N THR A 66 21.29 -7.62 30.39
CA THR A 66 20.02 -7.07 30.85
C THR A 66 20.11 -5.57 30.98
N THR A 67 18.98 -4.90 30.79
CA THR A 67 18.84 -3.46 31.03
C THR A 67 17.52 -3.23 31.74
N ASP A 68 17.53 -2.42 32.79
CA ASP A 68 16.30 -2.06 33.49
C ASP A 68 15.64 -0.89 32.75
N LEU A 69 14.32 -0.93 32.58
CA LEU A 69 13.52 0.17 32.05
C LEU A 69 12.67 0.73 33.19
N ALA A 70 12.96 1.97 33.59
CA ALA A 70 12.08 2.71 34.49
C ALA A 70 10.85 3.18 33.70
N ILE A 71 9.67 2.66 34.05
CA ILE A 71 8.42 2.94 33.36
C ILE A 71 7.96 4.35 33.74
N GLU A 72 7.80 5.20 32.73
CA GLU A 72 7.23 6.53 32.91
C GLU A 72 5.76 6.56 32.50
N THR A 73 5.40 5.75 31.50
CA THR A 73 4.10 5.85 30.83
C THR A 73 3.76 4.51 30.19
N VAL A 74 2.61 3.94 30.58
CA VAL A 74 2.06 2.73 29.95
C VAL A 74 1.17 3.16 28.78
N VAL A 75 1.53 2.76 27.56
CA VAL A 75 0.81 3.08 26.32
C VAL A 75 -0.26 2.03 26.04
N LYS A 76 0.12 0.75 26.07
CA LYS A 76 -0.81 -0.39 25.98
C LYS A 76 -0.66 -1.22 27.26
N PRO A 77 -1.70 -1.33 28.11
CA PRO A 77 -1.60 -2.02 29.39
C PRO A 77 -1.60 -3.55 29.23
N ASN A 78 -1.00 -4.23 30.20
CA ASN A 78 -1.07 -5.67 30.39
C ASN A 78 -0.94 -5.98 31.89
N ASP A 79 -1.53 -7.08 32.33
CA ASP A 79 -1.51 -7.51 33.73
C ASP A 79 -0.10 -7.68 34.31
N PHE A 80 0.88 -8.03 33.46
CA PHE A 80 2.30 -8.10 33.83
C PHE A 80 2.86 -6.78 34.40
N LEU A 81 2.28 -5.64 34.06
CA LEU A 81 2.73 -4.31 34.50
C LEU A 81 2.10 -3.86 35.83
N LYS A 82 1.10 -4.57 36.36
CA LYS A 82 0.41 -4.18 37.60
C LYS A 82 1.40 -4.06 38.77
N GLY A 83 1.47 -2.87 39.36
CA GLY A 83 2.35 -2.57 40.49
C GLY A 83 3.85 -2.41 40.15
N LYS A 84 4.24 -2.50 38.87
CA LYS A 84 5.65 -2.37 38.46
C LYS A 84 5.97 -0.93 38.06
N THR A 85 7.05 -0.39 38.64
CA THR A 85 7.66 0.88 38.21
C THR A 85 8.87 0.66 37.31
N THR A 86 9.40 -0.57 37.28
CA THR A 86 10.56 -0.96 36.49
C THR A 86 10.32 -2.35 35.91
N ILE A 87 10.72 -2.57 34.65
CA ILE A 87 10.80 -3.90 34.04
C ILE A 87 12.22 -4.17 33.60
N ARG A 88 12.62 -5.44 33.59
CA ARG A 88 13.94 -5.86 33.11
C ARG A 88 13.83 -6.39 31.69
N ILE A 89 14.58 -5.80 30.78
CA ILE A 89 14.69 -6.24 29.39
C ILE A 89 15.86 -7.20 29.29
N PRO A 90 15.70 -8.39 28.69
CA PRO A 90 16.77 -9.37 28.52
C PRO A 90 17.69 -9.03 27.34
N ARG A 91 18.13 -7.76 27.26
CA ARG A 91 19.12 -7.27 26.29
C ARG A 91 20.03 -6.25 26.95
N PHE A 92 21.32 -6.27 26.63
CA PHE A 92 22.24 -5.19 27.00
C PHE A 92 22.04 -4.00 26.06
N VAL A 93 21.70 -2.84 26.62
CA VAL A 93 21.60 -1.58 25.89
C VAL A 93 22.47 -0.56 26.58
N GLY A 94 23.66 -0.31 26.02
CA GLY A 94 24.70 0.53 26.63
C GLY A 94 24.43 2.04 26.59
N VAL A 95 23.16 2.46 26.55
CA VAL A 95 22.75 3.87 26.53
C VAL A 95 21.65 4.10 27.56
N GLU A 96 21.78 5.16 28.35
CA GLU A 96 20.71 5.64 29.23
C GLU A 96 19.93 6.73 28.51
N ALA A 97 18.82 6.35 27.88
CA ALA A 97 17.94 7.26 27.17
C ALA A 97 16.48 6.81 27.28
N LYS A 98 15.57 7.69 26.86
CA LYS A 98 14.14 7.42 26.81
C LYS A 98 13.80 6.60 25.56
N PHE A 99 13.03 5.53 25.74
CA PHE A 99 12.61 4.63 24.67
C PHE A 99 11.12 4.32 24.77
N LEU A 100 10.48 4.23 23.61
CA LEU A 100 9.20 3.56 23.44
C LEU A 100 9.48 2.11 23.06
N ILE A 101 8.96 1.17 23.84
CA ILE A 101 9.28 -0.26 23.70
C ILE A 101 7.99 -1.06 23.52
N PHE A 102 7.98 -1.84 22.45
CA PHE A 102 6.94 -2.80 22.13
C PHE A 102 7.37 -4.16 22.64
N CYS A 103 6.52 -4.75 23.46
CA CYS A 103 6.80 -5.99 24.16
C CYS A 103 5.80 -7.06 23.75
N SER A 104 6.29 -8.27 23.50
CA SER A 104 5.47 -9.47 23.40
C SER A 104 5.97 -10.53 24.37
N PHE A 105 5.09 -11.47 24.68
CA PHE A 105 5.44 -12.68 25.37
C PHE A 105 5.53 -13.83 24.38
N TYR A 106 6.58 -14.62 24.51
CA TYR A 106 6.67 -15.89 23.82
C TYR A 106 6.99 -16.99 24.82
N THR A 107 6.46 -18.16 24.56
CA THR A 107 6.90 -19.38 25.22
C THR A 107 8.13 -19.85 24.47
N ARG A 108 9.24 -20.15 25.17
CA ARG A 108 10.30 -20.93 24.51
C ARG A 108 9.67 -22.21 23.97
N PRO A 109 10.07 -22.70 22.79
CA PRO A 109 9.91 -24.11 22.50
C PRO A 109 10.66 -24.83 23.62
N ILE A 110 9.92 -25.30 24.62
CA ILE A 110 10.39 -26.37 25.48
C ILE A 110 10.82 -27.45 24.49
N ASP A 111 12.04 -27.98 24.62
CA ASP A 111 12.49 -29.18 23.90
C ASP A 111 11.27 -30.09 23.72
N HIS A 112 10.83 -30.29 22.48
CA HIS A 112 9.46 -30.73 22.12
C HIS A 112 8.94 -31.96 22.89
N ALA A 113 9.83 -32.69 23.57
CA ALA A 113 9.55 -33.75 24.53
C ALA A 113 8.69 -33.34 25.75
N ALA A 114 8.84 -32.14 26.33
CA ALA A 114 8.13 -31.79 27.57
C ALA A 114 6.76 -31.11 27.36
N SER A 115 6.50 -30.51 26.20
CA SER A 115 5.19 -29.92 25.88
C SER A 115 4.10 -30.95 25.57
N ALA A 116 4.46 -32.20 25.24
CA ALA A 116 3.50 -33.26 24.92
C ALA A 116 2.81 -33.87 26.16
N LEU A 117 3.33 -33.60 27.36
CA LEU A 117 2.85 -34.20 28.61
C LEU A 117 1.89 -33.31 29.42
N ILE A 118 1.80 -32.02 29.08
CA ILE A 118 1.03 -31.05 29.86
C ILE A 118 0.01 -30.42 28.91
N GLY A 119 -1.23 -30.88 29.00
CA GLY A 119 -2.36 -30.36 28.20
C GLY A 119 -2.63 -28.86 28.43
N PRO A 120 -3.70 -28.29 27.84
CA PRO A 120 -3.90 -26.85 27.75
C PRO A 120 -4.34 -26.28 29.10
N ILE A 121 -3.38 -26.02 29.99
CA ILE A 121 -3.57 -25.23 31.20
C ILE A 121 -3.26 -23.78 30.85
N PRO A 122 -4.03 -22.78 31.33
CA PRO A 122 -3.71 -21.38 31.12
C PRO A 122 -2.36 -21.06 31.77
N LEU A 123 -1.32 -20.86 30.96
CA LEU A 123 0.04 -20.50 31.39
C LEU A 123 0.13 -19.04 31.85
N ALA A 124 -0.84 -18.58 32.64
CA ALA A 124 -0.74 -17.33 33.35
C ALA A 124 0.07 -17.60 34.63
N ASN A 125 1.34 -17.20 34.63
CA ASN A 125 2.31 -17.22 35.74
C ASN A 125 3.21 -18.46 35.88
N THR A 126 3.96 -18.82 34.83
CA THR A 126 5.09 -19.77 34.95
C THR A 126 6.38 -19.19 34.39
N GLU A 127 7.53 -19.64 34.92
CA GLU A 127 8.92 -19.31 34.53
C GLU A 127 9.27 -19.56 33.05
N THR A 128 8.29 -19.96 32.23
CA THR A 128 8.41 -20.32 30.82
C THR A 128 8.02 -19.21 29.83
N GLN A 129 7.35 -18.16 30.31
CA GLN A 129 6.94 -17.02 29.47
C GLN A 129 8.04 -15.95 29.49
N MET A 130 8.74 -15.78 28.36
CA MET A 130 9.80 -14.79 28.23
C MET A 130 9.25 -13.49 27.65
N LEU A 131 9.72 -12.37 28.21
CA LEU A 131 9.50 -11.04 27.66
C LEU A 131 10.45 -10.81 26.48
N ASP A 132 9.91 -10.53 25.31
CA ASP A 132 10.68 -10.01 24.17
C ASP A 132 10.35 -8.53 23.94
N ALA A 133 11.36 -7.67 24.09
CA ALA A 133 11.32 -6.29 23.63
C ALA A 133 11.74 -6.26 22.15
N TYR A 134 10.85 -6.70 21.27
CA TYR A 134 11.18 -6.95 19.86
C TYR A 134 11.41 -5.66 19.07
N ARG A 135 10.81 -4.55 19.50
CA ARG A 135 11.01 -3.22 18.89
C ARG A 135 11.18 -2.15 19.97
N ALA A 136 12.17 -1.28 19.77
CA ALA A 136 12.43 -0.14 20.63
C ALA A 136 12.83 1.06 19.77
N GLU A 137 12.24 2.22 20.06
CA GLU A 137 12.52 3.47 19.36
C GLU A 137 13.06 4.50 20.36
N PRO A 138 14.22 5.13 20.12
CA PRO A 138 14.70 6.21 20.96
C PRO A 138 13.78 7.42 20.81
N ILE A 139 13.32 7.95 21.93
CA ILE A 139 12.32 9.03 21.98
C ILE A 139 12.95 10.30 22.53
N ARG A 140 12.71 11.42 21.85
CA ARG A 140 13.11 12.73 22.35
C ARG A 140 12.37 13.05 23.65
N PRO A 141 13.00 13.73 24.62
CA PRO A 141 12.34 14.04 25.90
C PRO A 141 11.01 14.80 25.78
N ASP A 142 10.87 15.63 24.74
CA ASP A 142 9.71 16.48 24.42
C ASP A 142 8.66 15.80 23.54
N SER A 143 8.90 14.55 23.12
CA SER A 143 7.99 13.81 22.22
C SER A 143 6.64 13.52 22.88
N LYS A 144 5.58 13.65 22.07
CA LYS A 144 4.20 13.34 22.42
C LYS A 144 3.74 11.97 21.90
N ILE A 145 4.68 11.11 21.48
CA ILE A 145 4.37 9.83 20.83
C ILE A 145 3.52 8.90 21.69
N ALA A 146 3.69 8.91 23.02
CA ALA A 146 2.90 8.05 23.90
C ALA A 146 1.44 8.51 24.05
N GLU A 147 1.19 9.83 24.05
CA GLU A 147 -0.15 10.40 24.00
C GLU A 147 -0.80 10.06 22.66
N TYR A 148 -0.08 10.31 21.56
CA TYR A 148 -0.50 9.95 20.20
C TYR A 148 -0.87 8.46 20.07
N LEU A 149 -0.06 7.53 20.57
CA LEU A 149 -0.33 6.10 20.42
C LEU A 149 -1.53 5.63 21.24
N ARG A 150 -1.77 6.21 22.43
CA ARG A 150 -2.99 5.93 23.19
C ARG A 150 -4.22 6.40 22.43
N ASP A 151 -4.19 7.62 21.91
CA ASP A 151 -5.30 8.16 21.13
C ASP A 151 -5.50 7.36 19.84
N ALA A 152 -4.41 6.92 19.20
CA ALA A 152 -4.46 6.07 18.01
C ALA A 152 -5.05 4.67 18.32
N ILE A 153 -4.75 4.08 19.49
CA ILE A 153 -5.40 2.83 19.95
C ILE A 153 -6.91 3.02 20.08
N GLU A 154 -7.34 4.14 20.66
CA GLU A 154 -8.76 4.41 20.86
C GLU A 154 -9.48 4.75 19.55
N VAL A 155 -8.86 5.52 18.66
CA VAL A 155 -9.47 5.89 17.38
C VAL A 155 -9.61 4.68 16.45
N ARG A 156 -8.75 3.66 16.53
CA ARG A 156 -8.86 2.41 15.75
C ARG A 156 -10.17 1.66 15.99
N LYS A 157 -10.86 1.93 17.10
CA LYS A 157 -12.19 1.34 17.40
C LYS A 157 -13.34 2.08 16.70
N LYS A 158 -13.04 3.17 15.99
CA LYS A 158 -14.01 4.02 15.26
C LYS A 158 -14.04 3.67 13.78
N ASP A 159 -14.94 4.30 13.02
CA ASP A 159 -14.97 4.17 11.56
C ASP A 159 -13.72 4.77 10.90
N SER A 160 -13.44 4.35 9.67
CA SER A 160 -12.23 4.73 8.94
C SER A 160 -12.10 6.24 8.67
N ILE A 161 -13.22 6.96 8.50
CA ILE A 161 -13.21 8.40 8.29
C ILE A 161 -12.78 9.12 9.57
N THR A 162 -13.31 8.69 10.72
CA THR A 162 -12.88 9.21 12.03
C THR A 162 -11.39 8.92 12.27
N GLN A 163 -10.92 7.70 11.95
CA GLN A 163 -9.50 7.33 12.05
C GLN A 163 -8.60 8.23 11.20
N LEU A 164 -8.90 8.37 9.91
CA LEU A 164 -8.11 9.18 9.00
C LEU A 164 -8.14 10.68 9.34
N THR A 165 -9.27 11.17 9.87
CA THR A 165 -9.36 12.55 10.36
C THR A 165 -8.43 12.79 11.55
N PHE A 166 -8.32 11.81 12.45
CA PHE A 166 -7.32 11.85 13.52
C PHE A 166 -5.90 11.90 12.94
N PHE A 167 -5.53 10.96 12.05
CA PHE A 167 -4.18 10.94 11.47
C PHE A 167 -3.86 12.19 10.66
N PHE A 168 -4.84 12.81 9.99
CA PHE A 168 -4.66 14.08 9.29
C PHE A 168 -4.13 15.18 10.21
N ASN A 169 -4.61 15.23 11.45
CA ASN A 169 -4.18 16.20 12.45
C ASN A 169 -2.75 15.97 12.96
N HIS A 170 -2.16 14.83 12.66
CA HIS A 170 -0.80 14.47 13.03
C HIS A 170 0.18 14.50 11.84
N LEU A 171 -0.30 14.79 10.62
CA LEU A 171 0.56 14.85 9.44
C LEU A 171 1.67 15.90 9.57
N ASP A 172 1.45 17.05 10.22
CA ASP A 172 2.47 18.08 10.46
C ASP A 172 3.11 18.03 11.86
N SER A 173 3.00 16.89 12.55
CA SER A 173 3.68 16.71 13.83
C SER A 173 5.19 16.98 13.71
N PRO A 174 5.78 17.80 14.61
CA PRO A 174 7.23 18.01 14.66
C PRO A 174 7.99 16.74 15.09
N ASP A 175 7.28 15.79 15.71
CA ASP A 175 7.78 14.44 15.88
C ASP A 175 7.66 13.68 14.54
N VAL A 176 8.81 13.39 13.95
CA VAL A 176 8.94 12.71 12.64
C VAL A 176 8.35 11.30 12.68
N THR A 177 8.44 10.60 13.82
CA THR A 177 7.90 9.25 13.96
C THR A 177 6.36 9.30 13.95
N VAL A 178 5.77 10.26 14.65
CA VAL A 178 4.31 10.49 14.65
C VAL A 178 3.81 10.90 13.26
N SER A 179 4.45 11.87 12.62
CA SER A 179 4.00 12.34 11.30
C SER A 179 4.22 11.32 10.18
N SER A 180 5.27 10.50 10.28
CA SER A 180 5.49 9.39 9.34
C SER A 180 4.47 8.26 9.53
N ASP A 181 4.09 7.97 10.78
CA ASP A 181 3.03 7.00 11.07
C ASP A 181 1.69 7.47 10.49
N ALA A 182 1.31 8.73 10.73
CA ALA A 182 0.12 9.34 10.15
C ALA A 182 0.11 9.23 8.61
N LEU A 183 1.23 9.53 7.94
CA LEU A 183 1.36 9.36 6.49
C LEU A 183 1.18 7.90 6.05
N ASN A 184 1.75 6.96 6.81
CA ASN A 184 1.64 5.54 6.51
C ASN A 184 0.22 4.98 6.71
N GLU A 185 -0.58 5.55 7.62
CA GLU A 185 -2.00 5.20 7.78
C GLU A 185 -2.81 5.62 6.56
N PHE A 186 -2.59 6.82 6.03
CA PHE A 186 -3.16 7.22 4.74
C PHE A 186 -2.72 6.28 3.61
N GLY A 187 -1.44 5.88 3.61
CA GLY A 187 -0.91 4.94 2.64
C GLY A 187 -1.56 3.56 2.64
N ARG A 188 -2.22 3.16 3.73
CA ARG A 188 -2.93 1.88 3.83
C ARG A 188 -4.44 1.99 3.60
N ALA A 189 -4.98 3.19 3.68
CA ALA A 189 -6.42 3.41 3.54
C ALA A 189 -6.90 3.26 2.09
N ASP A 190 -8.17 2.89 1.94
CA ASP A 190 -8.81 2.87 0.63
C ASP A 190 -8.98 4.29 0.11
N TYR A 191 -8.76 4.49 -1.19
CA TYR A 191 -8.92 5.78 -1.83
C TYR A 191 -10.27 6.45 -1.53
N LYS A 192 -11.37 5.70 -1.48
CA LYS A 192 -12.72 6.24 -1.19
C LYS A 192 -12.78 6.89 0.18
N GLU A 193 -12.08 6.33 1.17
CA GLU A 193 -12.01 6.84 2.54
C GLU A 193 -11.15 8.10 2.58
N VAL A 194 -9.98 8.07 1.92
CA VAL A 194 -9.09 9.23 1.78
C VAL A 194 -9.84 10.40 1.11
N ARG A 195 -10.57 10.13 0.04
CA ARG A 195 -11.41 11.12 -0.66
C ARG A 195 -12.49 11.69 0.25
N ALA A 196 -13.23 10.84 0.96
CA ALA A 196 -14.33 11.27 1.83
C ALA A 196 -13.86 12.13 3.02
N VAL A 197 -12.64 11.89 3.50
CA VAL A 197 -11.97 12.79 4.47
C VAL A 197 -11.56 14.08 3.78
N ALA A 198 -10.87 13.97 2.64
CA ALA A 198 -10.33 15.11 1.91
C ALA A 198 -11.42 16.14 1.58
N GLU A 199 -12.57 15.71 1.06
CA GLU A 199 -13.71 16.57 0.69
C GLU A 199 -14.26 17.42 1.86
N LYS A 200 -13.93 17.09 3.11
CA LYS A 200 -14.35 17.83 4.32
C LYS A 200 -13.26 18.77 4.87
N LEU A 201 -12.06 18.75 4.28
CA LEU A 201 -10.94 19.55 4.76
C LEU A 201 -11.04 21.00 4.27
N THR A 202 -10.45 21.91 5.04
CA THR A 202 -10.20 23.29 4.60
C THR A 202 -8.91 23.34 3.78
N PRO A 203 -8.95 23.79 2.50
CA PRO A 203 -7.77 23.76 1.62
C PRO A 203 -6.62 24.64 2.09
N GLU A 204 -6.87 25.67 2.90
CA GLU A 204 -5.87 26.62 3.38
C GLU A 204 -4.72 25.94 4.13
N LYS A 205 -5.01 24.90 4.91
CA LYS A 205 -4.00 24.13 5.65
C LYS A 205 -3.07 23.37 4.69
N LEU A 206 -3.64 22.74 3.66
CA LEU A 206 -2.89 22.00 2.64
C LEU A 206 -2.05 22.94 1.77
N VAL A 207 -2.62 24.07 1.34
CA VAL A 207 -1.91 25.11 0.60
C VAL A 207 -0.74 25.64 1.42
N ARG A 208 -0.93 25.89 2.72
CA ARG A 208 0.17 26.32 3.61
C ARG A 208 1.28 25.27 3.67
N TRP A 209 0.94 24.00 3.88
CA TRP A 209 1.94 22.93 3.93
C TRP A 209 2.68 22.74 2.60
N LEU A 210 1.98 22.82 1.47
CA LEU A 210 2.57 22.68 0.14
C LEU A 210 3.54 23.83 -0.21
N ASN A 211 3.35 25.02 0.37
CA ASN A 211 4.24 26.16 0.20
C ASN A 211 5.36 26.25 1.26
N ASP A 212 5.33 25.42 2.31
CA ASP A 212 6.36 25.43 3.35
C ASP A 212 7.65 24.78 2.82
N PRO A 213 8.79 25.51 2.81
CA PRO A 213 10.06 24.97 2.34
C PRO A 213 10.59 23.81 3.19
N ASN A 214 10.06 23.59 4.39
CA ASN A 214 10.44 22.48 5.27
C ASN A 214 9.57 21.23 5.10
N THR A 215 8.52 21.29 4.28
CA THR A 215 7.70 20.10 4.02
C THR A 215 8.51 19.07 3.26
N HIS A 216 8.59 17.86 3.82
CA HIS A 216 9.31 16.75 3.20
C HIS A 216 8.66 16.33 1.87
N ALA A 217 9.47 16.11 0.82
CA ALA A 217 9.00 15.81 -0.53
C ALA A 217 8.00 14.64 -0.60
N GLY A 218 8.24 13.57 0.16
CA GLY A 218 7.33 12.41 0.24
C GLY A 218 5.89 12.71 0.71
N ARG A 219 5.59 13.93 1.18
CA ARG A 219 4.25 14.35 1.59
C ARG A 219 3.44 14.97 0.46
N PHE A 220 4.10 15.45 -0.60
CA PHE A 220 3.48 16.24 -1.66
C PHE A 220 2.43 15.44 -2.42
N GLY A 221 2.64 14.12 -2.60
CA GLY A 221 1.66 13.25 -3.27
C GLY A 221 0.32 13.23 -2.56
N LEU A 222 0.31 12.93 -1.26
CA LEU A 222 -0.91 12.91 -0.46
C LEU A 222 -1.51 14.32 -0.31
N TYR A 223 -0.69 15.34 -0.06
CA TYR A 223 -1.19 16.71 0.13
C TYR A 223 -1.81 17.27 -1.15
N GLY A 224 -1.17 17.02 -2.30
CA GLY A 224 -1.70 17.34 -3.62
C GLY A 224 -3.03 16.64 -3.86
N LEU A 225 -3.11 15.32 -3.63
CA LEU A 225 -4.34 14.56 -3.78
C LEU A 225 -5.49 15.15 -2.94
N MET A 226 -5.25 15.39 -1.65
CA MET A 226 -6.26 15.96 -0.76
C MET A 226 -6.69 17.36 -1.21
N LEU A 227 -5.74 18.19 -1.66
CA LEU A 227 -6.05 19.53 -2.18
C LEU A 227 -6.86 19.44 -3.48
N GLY A 228 -6.62 18.44 -4.33
CA GLY A 228 -7.45 18.17 -5.50
C GLY A 228 -8.92 17.87 -5.16
N HIS A 229 -9.20 17.41 -3.94
CA HIS A 229 -10.55 17.05 -3.48
C HIS A 229 -11.28 18.16 -2.73
N CYS A 230 -10.58 19.04 -2.00
CA CYS A 230 -11.20 20.13 -1.25
C CYS A 230 -10.89 21.53 -1.75
N GLY A 231 -9.93 21.65 -2.66
CA GLY A 231 -9.48 22.91 -3.20
C GLY A 231 -10.48 23.53 -4.18
N LYS A 232 -10.19 24.78 -4.52
CA LYS A 232 -10.91 25.59 -5.50
C LYS A 232 -9.99 25.93 -6.66
N LYS A 233 -10.57 26.41 -7.76
CA LYS A 233 -9.81 26.78 -8.97
C LYS A 233 -8.65 27.75 -8.72
N SER A 234 -8.74 28.63 -7.71
CA SER A 234 -7.62 29.53 -7.36
C SER A 234 -6.38 28.80 -6.85
N ASP A 235 -6.54 27.61 -6.28
CA ASP A 235 -5.44 26.83 -5.67
C ASP A 235 -4.57 26.14 -6.74
N VAL A 236 -5.04 26.11 -8.00
CA VAL A 236 -4.26 25.70 -9.17
C VAL A 236 -2.93 26.47 -9.25
N LYS A 237 -2.91 27.74 -8.84
CA LYS A 237 -1.67 28.54 -8.83
C LYS A 237 -0.59 27.89 -7.96
N THR A 238 -0.95 27.34 -6.80
CA THR A 238 -0.01 26.63 -5.92
C THR A 238 0.48 25.36 -6.57
N ILE A 239 -0.43 24.55 -7.15
CA ILE A 239 -0.06 23.32 -7.85
C ILE A 239 0.89 23.58 -9.01
N ARG A 240 0.59 24.57 -9.87
CA ARG A 240 1.44 24.94 -11.00
C ARG A 240 2.81 25.45 -10.58
N THR A 241 2.87 26.26 -9.52
CA THR A 241 4.16 26.74 -8.99
C THR A 241 5.06 25.57 -8.57
N LEU A 242 4.49 24.49 -8.05
CA LEU A 242 5.24 23.29 -7.67
C LEU A 242 5.62 22.42 -8.87
N LEU A 243 4.73 22.29 -9.87
CA LEU A 243 4.97 21.49 -11.07
C LEU A 243 5.92 22.15 -12.08
N GLU A 244 5.91 23.48 -12.15
CA GLU A 244 6.66 24.30 -13.13
C GLU A 244 7.84 25.03 -12.48
N GLY A 245 8.06 24.85 -11.17
CA GLY A 245 9.11 25.47 -10.39
C GLY A 245 10.53 25.04 -10.79
N PRO A 246 11.57 25.65 -10.19
CA PRO A 246 12.95 25.39 -10.56
C PRO A 246 13.35 23.91 -10.37
N LYS A 247 14.12 23.41 -11.36
CA LYS A 247 14.55 22.00 -11.51
C LYS A 247 15.60 21.54 -10.48
N ASP A 248 15.91 22.33 -9.45
CA ASP A 248 16.67 21.86 -8.29
C ASP A 248 15.74 21.25 -7.23
N ARG A 249 14.42 21.46 -7.35
CA ARG A 249 13.35 20.79 -6.60
C ARG A 249 12.65 19.72 -7.45
N ILE A 250 13.38 18.92 -8.24
CA ILE A 250 12.74 17.81 -8.98
C ILE A 250 12.20 16.82 -7.96
N TYR A 251 10.89 16.86 -7.77
CA TYR A 251 10.14 15.93 -6.97
C TYR A 251 10.22 14.55 -7.64
N SER A 252 11.18 13.71 -7.27
CA SER A 252 11.14 12.31 -7.71
C SER A 252 9.98 11.53 -7.06
N SER A 253 9.38 12.10 -6.00
CA SER A 253 8.22 11.57 -5.28
C SER A 253 7.13 12.62 -5.13
N GLY A 254 5.88 12.24 -5.37
CA GLY A 254 4.70 13.08 -5.12
C GLY A 254 4.20 13.89 -6.33
N LEU A 255 4.90 13.84 -7.48
CA LEU A 255 4.45 14.49 -8.72
C LEU A 255 3.09 13.98 -9.17
N GLU A 256 2.85 12.67 -9.02
CA GLU A 256 1.59 12.05 -9.42
C GLU A 256 0.38 12.64 -8.67
N GLY A 257 0.52 12.93 -7.38
CA GLY A 257 -0.53 13.56 -6.59
C GLY A 257 -0.76 15.02 -6.97
N LEU A 258 0.29 15.76 -7.30
CA LEU A 258 0.19 17.16 -7.78
C LEU A 258 -0.45 17.24 -9.17
N MET A 259 -0.06 16.36 -10.10
CA MET A 259 -0.66 16.28 -11.44
C MET A 259 -2.13 15.90 -11.36
N ALA A 260 -2.48 14.91 -10.52
CA ALA A 260 -3.86 14.55 -10.28
C ALA A 260 -4.64 15.73 -9.68
N ALA A 261 -4.07 16.46 -8.72
CA ALA A 261 -4.68 17.66 -8.15
C ALA A 261 -4.98 18.71 -9.22
N TYR A 262 -4.06 18.93 -10.16
CA TYR A 262 -4.27 19.89 -11.24
C TYR A 262 -5.49 19.49 -12.09
N ILE A 263 -5.60 18.23 -12.50
CA ILE A 263 -6.74 17.73 -13.27
C ILE A 263 -8.04 17.82 -12.46
N LEU A 264 -8.00 17.53 -11.15
CA LEU A 264 -9.19 17.62 -10.30
C LEU A 264 -9.68 19.06 -10.10
N LEU A 265 -8.77 20.04 -10.02
CA LEU A 265 -9.09 21.46 -9.80
C LEU A 265 -9.42 22.21 -11.11
N ASP A 266 -8.77 21.85 -12.22
CA ASP A 266 -9.02 22.42 -13.55
C ASP A 266 -8.73 21.37 -14.65
N LYS A 267 -9.77 20.60 -14.97
CA LYS A 267 -9.69 19.39 -15.80
C LYS A 267 -8.90 19.57 -17.10
N GLN A 268 -9.33 20.49 -17.97
CA GLN A 268 -8.75 20.58 -19.32
C GLN A 268 -7.27 21.02 -19.27
N PRO A 269 -6.89 22.12 -18.59
CA PRO A 269 -5.49 22.51 -18.52
C PRO A 269 -4.59 21.49 -17.81
N GLY A 270 -5.09 20.86 -16.74
CA GLY A 270 -4.36 19.80 -16.04
C GLY A 270 -4.15 18.56 -16.92
N TRP A 271 -5.15 18.20 -17.72
CA TRP A 271 -5.06 17.08 -18.65
C TRP A 271 -4.07 17.37 -19.78
N ASP A 272 -4.13 18.58 -20.35
CA ASP A 272 -3.19 19.02 -21.39
C ASP A 272 -1.75 19.01 -20.88
N TYR A 273 -1.52 19.41 -19.61
CA TYR A 273 -0.21 19.32 -18.96
C TYR A 273 0.29 17.87 -18.87
N LEU A 274 -0.54 16.93 -18.38
CA LEU A 274 -0.19 15.51 -18.34
C LEU A 274 0.13 14.98 -19.73
N MET A 275 -0.70 15.28 -20.73
CA MET A 275 -0.48 14.81 -22.10
C MET A 275 0.80 15.41 -22.71
N GLY A 276 1.19 16.63 -22.34
CA GLY A 276 2.49 17.22 -22.68
C GLY A 276 3.66 16.39 -22.18
N ILE A 277 3.64 15.99 -20.89
CA ILE A 277 4.65 15.12 -20.27
C ILE A 277 4.76 13.78 -21.00
N LEU A 278 3.63 13.15 -21.34
CA LEU A 278 3.61 11.83 -21.98
C LEU A 278 4.08 11.89 -23.45
N LYS A 279 3.86 13.02 -24.13
CA LYS A 279 4.29 13.26 -25.52
C LYS A 279 5.77 13.58 -25.64
N ASP A 280 6.40 14.12 -24.61
CA ASP A 280 7.82 14.46 -24.66
C ASP A 280 8.72 13.21 -24.59
N ALA A 281 9.47 12.98 -25.67
CA ALA A 281 10.39 11.85 -25.76
C ALA A 281 11.62 12.02 -24.86
N ASN A 282 12.00 13.27 -24.57
CA ASN A 282 13.18 13.65 -23.79
C ASN A 282 12.88 13.80 -22.29
N GLN A 283 11.60 13.70 -21.92
CA GLN A 283 11.21 13.74 -20.52
C GLN A 283 11.79 12.55 -19.76
N GLU A 284 12.32 12.83 -18.58
CA GLU A 284 12.90 11.81 -17.69
C GLU A 284 11.90 10.69 -17.40
N PHE A 285 12.40 9.45 -17.38
CA PHE A 285 11.60 8.24 -17.11
C PHE A 285 10.73 8.41 -15.85
N ALA A 286 11.30 8.90 -14.74
CA ALA A 286 10.59 9.05 -13.48
C ALA A 286 9.35 9.96 -13.59
N VAL A 287 9.42 11.02 -14.40
CA VAL A 287 8.31 11.95 -14.61
C VAL A 287 7.22 11.33 -15.50
N ARG A 288 7.61 10.61 -16.56
CA ARG A 288 6.65 9.84 -17.38
C ARG A 288 5.99 8.72 -16.59
N TYR A 289 6.75 8.06 -15.72
CA TYR A 289 6.23 7.04 -14.81
C TYR A 289 5.24 7.62 -13.80
N ALA A 290 5.48 8.82 -13.26
CA ALA A 290 4.48 9.53 -12.47
C ALA A 290 3.21 9.81 -13.31
N GLY A 291 3.36 10.18 -14.59
CA GLY A 291 2.23 10.33 -15.52
C GLY A 291 1.43 9.04 -15.74
N LEU A 292 2.10 7.88 -15.86
CA LEU A 292 1.43 6.58 -15.91
C LEU A 292 0.59 6.33 -14.65
N LYS A 293 1.12 6.62 -13.46
CA LYS A 293 0.35 6.48 -12.21
C LYS A 293 -0.90 7.37 -12.17
N VAL A 294 -0.83 8.56 -12.76
CA VAL A 294 -2.00 9.46 -12.89
C VAL A 294 -3.05 8.85 -13.82
N LEU A 295 -2.65 8.28 -14.95
CA LEU A 295 -3.56 7.54 -15.84
C LEU A 295 -4.24 6.37 -15.12
N GLN A 296 -3.45 5.55 -14.41
CA GLN A 296 -3.96 4.44 -13.60
C GLN A 296 -4.96 4.90 -12.53
N PHE A 297 -4.68 6.02 -11.85
CA PHE A 297 -5.56 6.61 -10.86
C PHE A 297 -6.93 6.97 -11.45
N PHE A 298 -6.95 7.69 -12.57
CA PHE A 298 -8.20 8.09 -13.22
C PHE A 298 -8.96 6.88 -13.76
N TRP A 299 -8.26 5.87 -14.30
CA TRP A 299 -8.88 4.61 -14.71
C TRP A 299 -9.61 3.91 -13.56
N LEU A 300 -8.91 3.73 -12.44
CA LEU A 300 -9.37 2.90 -11.34
C LEU A 300 -10.42 3.59 -10.47
N TYR A 301 -10.30 4.91 -10.29
CA TYR A 301 -11.03 5.59 -9.22
C TYR A 301 -11.86 6.79 -9.64
N ARG A 302 -11.51 7.47 -10.74
CA ARG A 302 -12.10 8.78 -11.11
C ARG A 302 -12.52 8.85 -12.57
N SER A 303 -13.18 7.79 -13.06
CA SER A 303 -13.80 7.78 -14.38
C SER A 303 -14.94 8.81 -14.53
N ASP A 304 -15.44 9.34 -13.40
CA ASP A 304 -16.35 10.50 -13.36
C ASP A 304 -15.68 11.82 -13.77
N VAL A 305 -14.34 11.90 -13.71
CA VAL A 305 -13.57 13.10 -14.09
C VAL A 305 -12.96 12.95 -15.47
N VAL A 306 -12.25 11.85 -15.70
CA VAL A 306 -11.56 11.56 -16.96
C VAL A 306 -12.13 10.26 -17.51
N ALA A 307 -12.67 10.28 -18.73
CA ALA A 307 -13.27 9.10 -19.31
C ALA A 307 -12.20 8.04 -19.59
N HIS A 308 -12.58 6.76 -19.57
CA HIS A 308 -11.65 5.66 -19.90
C HIS A 308 -11.02 5.84 -21.28
N ASP A 309 -11.77 6.33 -22.27
CA ASP A 309 -11.23 6.60 -23.61
C ASP A 309 -10.10 7.63 -23.59
N ASP A 310 -10.23 8.71 -22.81
CA ASP A 310 -9.15 9.71 -22.64
C ASP A 310 -7.91 9.06 -22.00
N VAL A 311 -8.11 8.24 -20.96
CA VAL A 311 -7.01 7.51 -20.32
C VAL A 311 -6.30 6.59 -21.33
N LEU A 312 -7.05 5.88 -22.17
CA LEU A 312 -6.49 5.01 -23.20
C LEU A 312 -5.64 5.79 -24.22
N GLU A 313 -5.99 7.04 -24.55
CA GLU A 313 -5.13 7.90 -25.39
C GLU A 313 -3.79 8.21 -24.71
N GLY A 314 -3.78 8.44 -23.40
CA GLY A 314 -2.55 8.57 -22.62
C GLY A 314 -1.72 7.28 -22.62
N MET A 315 -2.38 6.13 -22.44
CA MET A 315 -1.70 4.81 -22.46
C MET A 315 -1.05 4.54 -23.82
N LYS A 316 -1.72 4.89 -24.94
CA LYS A 316 -1.17 4.74 -26.29
C LYS A 316 0.15 5.49 -26.48
N LEU A 317 0.30 6.67 -25.88
CA LEU A 317 1.55 7.43 -25.94
C LEU A 317 2.68 6.68 -25.25
N LEU A 318 2.41 6.05 -24.10
CA LEU A 318 3.40 5.29 -23.33
C LEU A 318 3.72 3.93 -23.94
N VAL A 319 2.75 3.24 -24.55
CA VAL A 319 2.97 2.00 -25.32
C VAL A 319 3.97 2.22 -26.47
N ALA A 320 4.02 3.45 -27.02
CA ALA A 320 4.98 3.80 -28.07
C ALA A 320 6.40 4.09 -27.55
N ARG A 321 6.63 4.07 -26.23
CA ARG A 321 7.92 4.42 -25.59
C ARG A 321 8.71 3.16 -25.23
N PRO A 322 9.82 2.87 -25.93
CA PRO A 322 10.56 1.61 -25.74
C PRO A 322 11.24 1.48 -24.38
N ASP A 323 11.39 2.55 -23.60
CA ASP A 323 11.97 2.50 -22.26
C ASP A 323 10.95 2.07 -21.19
N MET A 324 9.65 2.07 -21.49
CA MET A 324 8.61 1.74 -20.50
C MET A 324 7.35 1.06 -21.04
N ALA A 325 7.30 0.69 -22.33
CA ALA A 325 6.09 0.18 -22.99
C ALA A 325 5.53 -1.10 -22.34
N ASP A 326 6.35 -1.88 -21.65
CA ASP A 326 5.91 -3.08 -20.94
C ASP A 326 4.89 -2.77 -19.84
N LEU A 327 5.03 -1.63 -19.15
CA LEU A 327 4.16 -1.21 -18.05
C LEU A 327 2.72 -0.92 -18.51
N PRO A 328 2.47 0.03 -19.45
CA PRO A 328 1.11 0.29 -19.92
C PRO A 328 0.52 -0.91 -20.67
N ILE A 329 1.32 -1.75 -21.35
CA ILE A 329 0.79 -2.96 -22.00
C ILE A 329 0.21 -3.93 -20.96
N GLU A 330 0.87 -4.11 -19.82
CA GLU A 330 0.35 -4.97 -18.74
C GLU A 330 -0.90 -4.39 -18.08
N ASP A 331 -0.96 -3.06 -17.90
CA ASP A 331 -2.18 -2.42 -17.42
C ASP A 331 -3.35 -2.61 -18.39
N LEU A 332 -3.14 -2.34 -19.68
CA LEU A 332 -4.14 -2.54 -20.72
C LEU A 332 -4.64 -4.00 -20.76
N ARG A 333 -3.75 -4.98 -20.54
CA ARG A 333 -4.11 -6.39 -20.42
C ARG A 333 -5.01 -6.63 -19.20
N LYS A 334 -4.62 -6.14 -18.02
CA LYS A 334 -5.39 -6.30 -16.77
C LYS A 334 -6.74 -5.61 -16.83
N TRP A 335 -6.83 -4.52 -17.59
CA TRP A 335 -8.06 -3.74 -17.80
C TRP A 335 -8.95 -4.30 -18.90
N GLY A 336 -8.49 -5.31 -19.64
CA GLY A 336 -9.24 -5.90 -20.74
C GLY A 336 -9.43 -4.96 -21.92
N ALA A 337 -8.50 -4.03 -22.15
CA ALA A 337 -8.54 -3.04 -23.22
C ALA A 337 -8.20 -3.65 -24.60
N TRP A 338 -8.88 -4.75 -24.94
CA TRP A 338 -8.61 -5.57 -26.12
C TRP A 338 -8.83 -4.84 -27.44
N GLY A 339 -9.65 -3.78 -27.45
CA GLY A 339 -9.81 -2.90 -28.60
C GLY A 339 -8.49 -2.23 -29.07
N LEU A 340 -7.45 -2.25 -28.22
CA LEU A 340 -6.11 -1.77 -28.56
C LEU A 340 -5.15 -2.86 -29.06
N THR A 341 -5.64 -4.09 -29.33
CA THR A 341 -4.81 -5.20 -29.84
C THR A 341 -3.93 -4.79 -31.01
N ASP A 342 -4.52 -4.21 -32.05
CA ASP A 342 -3.78 -3.84 -33.26
C ASP A 342 -2.76 -2.73 -32.96
N TYR A 343 -3.11 -1.79 -32.08
CA TYR A 343 -2.22 -0.71 -31.67
C TYR A 343 -1.01 -1.22 -30.89
N VAL A 344 -1.19 -2.19 -29.98
CA VAL A 344 -0.10 -2.80 -29.21
C VAL A 344 0.79 -3.63 -30.14
N LEU A 345 0.20 -4.48 -30.98
CA LEU A 345 0.94 -5.43 -31.80
C LEU A 345 1.67 -4.80 -32.98
N LYS A 346 1.31 -3.59 -33.41
CA LYS A 346 2.09 -2.87 -34.45
C LYS A 346 3.55 -2.62 -34.04
N PHE A 347 3.85 -2.62 -32.73
CA PHE A 347 5.21 -2.44 -32.22
C PHE A 347 5.99 -3.76 -32.10
N ALA A 348 5.35 -4.92 -32.34
CA ALA A 348 5.98 -6.23 -32.13
C ALA A 348 7.20 -6.47 -33.04
N ASP A 349 7.23 -5.84 -34.21
CA ASP A 349 8.33 -5.95 -35.18
C ASP A 349 9.19 -4.65 -35.25
N VAL A 350 8.90 -3.65 -34.42
CA VAL A 350 9.68 -2.39 -34.34
C VAL A 350 10.96 -2.62 -33.54
N GLU A 351 12.12 -2.27 -34.11
CA GLU A 351 13.45 -2.57 -33.52
C GLU A 351 13.60 -2.08 -32.07
N SER A 352 13.14 -0.85 -31.79
CA SER A 352 13.23 -0.27 -30.44
C SER A 352 12.42 -1.02 -29.39
N HIS A 353 11.39 -1.77 -29.78
CA HIS A 353 10.52 -2.53 -28.88
C HIS A 353 10.90 -4.02 -28.87
N LYS A 354 11.11 -4.62 -30.04
CA LYS A 354 11.38 -6.05 -30.18
C LYS A 354 12.77 -6.44 -29.66
N SER A 355 13.71 -5.51 -29.53
CA SER A 355 15.02 -5.77 -28.92
C SER A 355 14.95 -5.88 -27.39
N VAL A 356 13.84 -5.43 -26.76
CA VAL A 356 13.66 -5.41 -25.30
C VAL A 356 12.85 -6.63 -24.84
N PRO A 357 13.45 -7.60 -24.12
CA PRO A 357 12.78 -8.84 -23.77
C PRO A 357 11.50 -8.67 -22.94
N ILE A 358 11.48 -7.70 -22.01
CA ILE A 358 10.31 -7.47 -21.16
C ILE A 358 9.10 -6.96 -21.97
N ILE A 359 9.33 -6.09 -22.97
CA ILE A 359 8.27 -5.59 -23.86
C ILE A 359 7.69 -6.72 -24.71
N ARG A 360 8.54 -7.55 -25.32
CA ARG A 360 8.10 -8.74 -26.08
C ARG A 360 7.24 -9.67 -25.23
N ARG A 361 7.61 -9.85 -23.96
CA ARG A 361 6.86 -10.68 -23.02
C ARG A 361 5.51 -10.06 -22.70
N SER A 362 5.45 -8.75 -22.43
CA SER A 362 4.18 -8.06 -22.16
C SER A 362 3.24 -8.07 -23.38
N MET A 363 3.74 -7.90 -24.60
CA MET A 363 2.93 -8.05 -25.82
C MET A 363 2.36 -9.46 -26.00
N LEU A 364 3.18 -10.49 -25.74
CA LEU A 364 2.72 -11.88 -25.79
C LEU A 364 1.68 -12.17 -24.70
N ARG A 365 1.87 -11.63 -23.49
CA ARG A 365 0.90 -11.74 -22.38
C ARG A 365 -0.42 -11.07 -22.72
N PHE A 366 -0.36 -9.87 -23.32
CA PHE A 366 -1.53 -9.16 -23.82
C PHE A 366 -2.28 -10.00 -24.85
N ALA A 367 -1.59 -10.51 -25.87
CA ALA A 367 -2.20 -11.30 -26.94
C ALA A 367 -2.75 -12.65 -26.45
N LEU A 368 -2.06 -13.36 -25.55
CA LEU A 368 -2.54 -14.60 -24.95
C LEU A 368 -3.78 -14.41 -24.08
N SER A 369 -3.97 -13.21 -23.51
CA SER A 369 -5.12 -12.88 -22.67
C SER A 369 -6.31 -12.35 -23.48
N ALA A 370 -6.09 -11.95 -24.74
CA ALA A 370 -7.12 -11.36 -25.58
C ALA A 370 -8.19 -12.42 -25.98
N PRO A 371 -9.49 -12.07 -25.98
CA PRO A 371 -10.55 -12.96 -26.44
C PRO A 371 -10.39 -13.38 -27.90
N ALA A 372 -10.93 -14.55 -28.26
CA ALA A 372 -10.83 -15.12 -29.61
C ALA A 372 -11.38 -14.22 -30.74
N MET A 373 -12.25 -13.26 -30.43
CA MET A 373 -12.76 -12.27 -31.39
C MET A 373 -11.71 -11.27 -31.88
N TYR A 374 -10.51 -11.26 -31.31
CA TYR A 374 -9.38 -10.44 -31.76
C TYR A 374 -8.40 -11.31 -32.58
N PRO A 375 -8.64 -11.52 -33.89
CA PRO A 375 -7.90 -12.48 -34.70
C PRO A 375 -6.41 -12.16 -34.82
N ASN A 376 -6.04 -10.87 -34.77
CA ASN A 376 -4.65 -10.44 -34.84
C ASN A 376 -3.85 -10.86 -33.59
N ALA A 377 -4.49 -10.93 -32.41
CA ALA A 377 -3.87 -11.50 -31.21
C ALA A 377 -3.60 -13.00 -31.40
N ALA A 378 -4.60 -13.76 -31.87
CA ALA A 378 -4.46 -15.19 -32.12
C ALA A 378 -3.38 -15.49 -33.18
N ALA A 379 -3.36 -14.72 -34.27
CA ALA A 379 -2.35 -14.83 -35.32
C ALA A 379 -0.94 -14.52 -34.79
N TYR A 380 -0.79 -13.49 -33.96
CA TYR A 380 0.47 -13.17 -33.32
C TYR A 380 0.95 -14.31 -32.39
N VAL A 381 0.07 -14.85 -31.54
CA VAL A 381 0.42 -16.00 -30.68
C VAL A 381 0.82 -17.21 -31.53
N ALA A 382 0.11 -17.51 -32.62
CA ALA A 382 0.45 -18.61 -33.52
C ALA A 382 1.83 -18.42 -34.19
N LYS A 383 2.15 -17.19 -34.63
CA LYS A 383 3.48 -16.83 -35.14
C LYS A 383 4.56 -17.13 -34.09
N ILE A 384 4.41 -16.59 -32.88
CA ILE A 384 5.41 -16.77 -31.82
C ILE A 384 5.50 -18.24 -31.38
N ARG A 385 4.40 -18.98 -31.33
CA ARG A 385 4.42 -20.42 -30.99
C ARG A 385 5.19 -21.26 -32.00
N LYS A 386 5.19 -20.85 -33.27
CA LYS A 386 6.01 -21.48 -34.32
C LYS A 386 7.49 -21.13 -34.21
N GLU A 387 7.79 -19.89 -33.84
CA GLU A 387 9.17 -19.39 -33.69
C GLU A 387 9.84 -19.88 -32.40
N ASP A 388 9.10 -19.91 -31.29
CA ASP A 388 9.58 -20.12 -29.93
C ASP A 388 8.45 -20.71 -29.05
N PRO A 389 8.18 -22.02 -29.15
CA PRO A 389 7.10 -22.67 -28.40
C PRO A 389 7.35 -22.66 -26.88
N GLU A 390 8.61 -22.75 -26.45
CA GLU A 390 8.98 -22.75 -25.03
C GLU A 390 8.63 -21.41 -24.36
N ARG A 391 8.91 -20.29 -25.02
CA ARG A 391 8.51 -18.96 -24.52
C ARG A 391 7.00 -18.84 -24.38
N VAL A 392 6.22 -19.36 -25.33
CA VAL A 392 4.76 -19.30 -25.23
C VAL A 392 4.27 -20.12 -24.04
N GLN A 393 4.78 -21.35 -23.88
CA GLN A 393 4.42 -22.22 -22.76
C GLN A 393 4.79 -21.59 -21.41
N PHE A 394 5.99 -21.00 -21.30
CA PHE A 394 6.42 -20.28 -20.10
C PHE A 394 5.45 -19.13 -19.78
N VAL A 395 5.12 -18.30 -20.76
CA VAL A 395 4.22 -17.16 -20.54
C VAL A 395 2.81 -17.61 -20.16
N GLU A 396 2.26 -18.64 -20.81
CA GLU A 396 0.98 -19.23 -20.42
C GLU A 396 0.99 -19.72 -18.97
N GLN A 397 2.09 -20.34 -18.51
CA GLN A 397 2.22 -20.75 -17.12
C GLN A 397 2.22 -19.54 -16.18
N THR A 398 2.99 -18.49 -16.48
CA THR A 398 3.00 -17.28 -15.63
C THR A 398 1.63 -16.61 -15.53
N LEU A 399 0.83 -16.64 -16.60
CA LEU A 399 -0.53 -16.10 -16.59
C LEU A 399 -1.48 -16.96 -15.74
N LYS A 400 -1.30 -18.28 -15.71
CA LYS A 400 -2.06 -19.18 -14.82
C LYS A 400 -1.71 -18.94 -13.36
N ASP A 401 -0.43 -18.76 -13.05
CA ASP A 401 0.06 -18.54 -11.68
C ASP A 401 -0.44 -17.20 -11.09
N GLU A 402 -0.76 -16.22 -11.94
CA GLU A 402 -1.36 -14.94 -11.53
C GLU A 402 -2.85 -15.04 -11.18
N GLN A 403 -3.54 -16.10 -11.59
CA GLN A 403 -4.94 -16.27 -11.26
C GLN A 403 -5.07 -16.55 -9.75
N PRO A 404 -6.08 -15.95 -9.07
CA PRO A 404 -6.33 -16.27 -7.68
C PRO A 404 -6.50 -17.78 -7.53
N LYS A 405 -5.71 -18.39 -6.64
CA LYS A 405 -5.92 -19.80 -6.30
C LYS A 405 -7.37 -19.96 -5.82
N PRO A 406 -8.13 -20.95 -6.33
CA PRO A 406 -9.41 -21.29 -5.73
C PRO A 406 -9.21 -21.44 -4.22
N ALA A 407 -10.13 -20.89 -3.42
CA ALA A 407 -10.11 -21.16 -2.00
C ALA A 407 -10.08 -22.68 -1.82
N GLU A 408 -9.11 -23.20 -1.09
CA GLU A 408 -9.08 -24.61 -0.70
C GLU A 408 -10.33 -24.88 0.14
N GLY A 409 -11.40 -25.28 -0.53
CA GLY A 409 -12.67 -25.61 0.08
C GLY A 409 -12.55 -26.96 0.78
N ALA A 410 -12.60 -26.93 2.10
CA ALA A 410 -13.50 -27.77 2.88
C ALA A 410 -13.64 -29.25 2.43
N ALA A 411 -12.53 -29.93 2.15
CA ALA A 411 -12.51 -31.39 2.04
C ALA A 411 -12.34 -31.99 3.44
N GLY A 412 -13.43 -32.02 4.22
CA GLY A 412 -13.36 -32.54 5.59
C GLY A 412 -14.63 -32.44 6.42
N ALA A 413 -15.81 -32.62 5.83
CA ALA A 413 -17.03 -32.89 6.60
C ALA A 413 -18.04 -33.62 5.72
N GLY A 414 -17.91 -34.95 5.67
CA GLY A 414 -18.85 -35.78 4.92
C GLY A 414 -18.33 -37.17 4.63
N LYS A 415 -18.16 -37.98 5.68
CA LYS A 415 -18.57 -39.39 5.73
C LYS A 415 -18.60 -39.87 7.16
#